data_AF-A0A7V9C5W3-F1
#
_entry.id   AF-A0A7V9C5W3-F1
#
_cell.length_a   1.000
_cell.length_b   1.000
_cell.length_c   1.000
_cell.angle_alpha   90.00
_cell.angle_beta   90.00
_cell.angle_gamma   90.00
#
_symmetry.space_group_name_H-M   'P 1'
#
loop_
_entity.id
_entity.type
_entity.pdbx_description
1 polymer ?
#
loop_
_entity_poly.entity_id
_entity_poly.type
_entity_poly.pdbx_seq_one_letter_code
_entity_poly.pdbx_strand_id
1 'polypeptide(L)' 'MARTNIDIDERLVSEVMRRYRLHSKRAAVDLALRRLVGAALTTEEALAMEGTGWDGDLGEFRLDTPSIPQ' A
#
# COMPACT_ATOMS: atom_id res chain seq x y z
N MET A 1 -19.97 -8.73 -10.42
CA MET A 1 -19.41 -7.40 -10.74
C MET A 1 -20.17 -6.86 -11.94
N ALA A 2 -20.73 -5.66 -11.84
CA ALA A 2 -21.51 -5.04 -12.93
C ALA A 2 -20.57 -4.38 -13.97
N ARG A 3 -20.97 -4.40 -15.24
CA ARG A 3 -20.26 -3.69 -16.31
C ARG A 3 -20.66 -2.21 -16.25
N THR A 4 -19.68 -1.34 -16.09
CA THR A 4 -19.86 0.12 -16.04
C THR A 4 -18.92 0.74 -17.07
N ASN A 5 -19.40 1.73 -17.83
CA ASN A 5 -18.57 2.49 -18.75
C ASN A 5 -18.28 3.86 -18.11
N ILE A 6 -16.99 4.17 -17.89
CA ILE A 6 -16.52 5.40 -17.25
C ILE A 6 -15.24 5.85 -17.92
N ASP A 7 -15.06 7.16 -18.05
CA ASP A 7 -13.82 7.75 -18.52
C ASP A 7 -12.81 7.84 -17.36
N ILE A 8 -11.58 7.40 -17.60
CA ILE A 8 -10.50 7.39 -16.61
C ILE A 8 -9.21 7.87 -17.28
N ASP A 9 -8.40 8.66 -16.58
CA ASP A 9 -7.09 9.06 -17.06
C ASP A 9 -6.14 7.85 -17.16
N GLU A 10 -5.74 7.53 -18.39
CA GLU A 10 -4.83 6.44 -18.72
C GLU A 10 -3.49 6.55 -18.02
N ARG A 11 -2.99 7.77 -17.78
CA ARG A 11 -1.71 8.00 -17.10
C ARG A 11 -1.80 7.58 -15.65
N LEU A 12 -2.90 7.91 -14.96
CA LEU A 12 -3.12 7.51 -13.57
C LEU A 12 -3.26 5.99 -13.45
N VAL A 13 -4.03 5.37 -14.34
CA VAL A 13 -4.20 3.90 -14.35
C VAL A 13 -2.86 3.22 -14.60
N SER A 14 -2.09 3.71 -15.57
CA SER A 14 -0.75 3.17 -15.89
C SER A 14 0.20 3.27 -14.70
N GLU A 15 0.21 4.40 -13.99
CA GLU A 15 1.06 4.59 -12.82
C GLU A 15 0.65 3.68 -11.66
N VAL A 16 -0.66 3.51 -11.41
CA VAL A 16 -1.17 2.57 -10.40
C VAL A 16 -0.78 1.13 -10.77
N MET A 17 -0.96 0.74 -12.03
CA MET A 17 -0.59 -0.59 -12.51
C MET A 17 0.91 -0.85 -12.36
N ARG A 18 1.76 0.12 -12.70
CA ARG A 18 3.22 0.03 -12.54
C ARG A 18 3.62 -0.07 -11.06
N ARG A 19 3.07 0.79 -10.21
CA ARG A 19 3.39 0.88 -8.79
C ARG A 19 2.98 -0.35 -7.99
N TYR A 20 1.84 -0.94 -8.34
CA TYR A 20 1.28 -2.12 -7.66
C TYR A 20 1.41 -3.42 -8.47
N ARG A 21 2.17 -3.40 -9.58
CA ARG A 21 2.43 -4.56 -10.46
C ARG A 21 1.15 -5.27 -10.90
N LEU A 22 0.16 -4.51 -11.35
CA LEU A 22 -1.14 -5.03 -11.74
C LEU A 22 -1.20 -5.29 -13.25
N HIS A 23 -1.85 -6.39 -13.63
CA HIS A 23 -1.94 -6.83 -15.02
C HIS A 23 -3.15 -6.26 -15.80
N SER A 24 -4.07 -5.54 -15.13
CA SER A 24 -5.24 -4.97 -15.81
C SER A 24 -5.72 -3.66 -15.17
N LYS A 25 -6.34 -2.80 -16.00
CA LYS A 25 -7.01 -1.57 -15.54
C LYS A 25 -8.11 -1.87 -14.53
N ARG A 26 -8.83 -2.98 -14.73
CA ARG A 26 -9.86 -3.44 -13.81
C ARG A 26 -9.29 -3.76 -12.43
N ALA A 27 -8.13 -4.41 -12.35
CA ALA A 27 -7.46 -4.67 -11.08
C ALA A 27 -6.99 -3.37 -10.41
N ALA A 28 -6.53 -2.39 -11.19
CA ALA A 28 -6.17 -1.07 -10.67
C ALA A 28 -7.37 -0.34 -10.05
N VAL A 29 -8.51 -0.34 -10.73
CA VAL A 29 -9.76 0.27 -10.22
C VAL A 29 -10.26 -0.46 -8.98
N ASP A 30 -10.29 -1.80 -8.99
CA ASP A 30 -10.70 -2.60 -7.84
C ASP A 30 -9.82 -2.34 -6.61
N LEU A 31 -8.49 -2.28 -6.81
CA LEU A 31 -7.54 -1.95 -5.74
C LEU A 31 -7.76 -0.52 -5.20
N ALA A 32 -7.97 0.45 -6.09
CA ALA A 32 -8.22 1.84 -5.68
C ALA A 32 -9.49 1.96 -4.84
N LEU A 33 -10.58 1.31 -5.26
CA LEU A 33 -11.84 1.27 -4.51
C LEU A 33 -11.69 0.56 -3.17
N ARG A 34 -11.00 -0.59 -3.13
CA ARG A 34 -10.72 -1.31 -1.89
C ARG A 34 -9.84 -0.52 -0.93
N ARG A 35 -8.95 0.33 -1.42
CA ARG A 35 -8.14 1.22 -0.58
C ARG A 35 -8.90 2.43 -0.08
N LEU A 36 -9.87 2.91 -0.86
CA LEU A 36 -10.72 4.02 -0.45
C LEU A 36 -11.76 3.56 0.59
N VAL A 37 -12.28 2.34 0.44
CA VAL A 37 -13.28 1.75 1.35
C VAL A 37 -12.63 0.98 2.49
N GLY A 38 -11.45 0.40 2.27
CA GLY A 38 -10.65 -0.26 3.29
C GLY A 38 -10.31 0.78 4.34
N ALA A 39 -10.96 0.65 5.49
CA ALA A 39 -10.76 1.54 6.61
C ALA A 39 -9.25 1.69 6.86
N ALA A 40 -8.76 2.92 6.80
CA ALA A 40 -7.64 3.24 7.66
C ALA A 40 -8.04 2.74 9.05
N LEU A 41 -7.20 1.92 9.68
CA LEU A 41 -7.41 1.55 11.08
C LEU A 41 -7.81 2.83 11.81
N THR A 42 -8.96 2.81 12.47
CA THR A 42 -9.30 3.92 13.36
C THR A 42 -8.15 4.08 14.35
N THR A 43 -7.92 5.29 14.83
CA THR A 43 -6.85 5.54 15.81
C THR A 43 -6.96 4.57 16.99
N GLU A 44 -8.18 4.20 17.37
CA GLU A 44 -8.47 3.24 18.44
C GLU A 44 -8.08 1.80 18.07
N GLU A 45 -8.36 1.33 16.84
CA GLU A 45 -7.92 0.02 16.36
C GLU A 45 -6.39 -0.06 16.19
N ALA A 46 -5.76 1.04 15.76
CA ALA A 46 -4.31 1.13 15.65
C ALA A 46 -3.64 1.12 17.04
N LEU A 47 -4.24 1.81 18.03
CA LEU A 47 -3.77 1.80 19.42
C LEU A 47 -4.08 0.47 20.11
N ALA A 48 -5.13 -0.25 19.74
CA ALA A 48 -5.38 -1.60 20.25
C ALA A 48 -4.32 -2.61 19.81
N MET A 49 -3.56 -2.31 18.74
CA MET A 49 -2.38 -3.06 18.32
C MET A 49 -1.10 -2.60 19.05
N GLU A 50 -1.14 -1.55 19.86
CA GLU A 50 -0.03 -1.12 20.71
C GLU A 50 0.31 -2.25 21.69
N GLY A 51 1.54 -2.75 21.62
CA GLY A 51 1.98 -3.90 22.43
C GLY A 51 1.76 -5.27 21.79
N THR A 52 1.18 -5.37 20.58
CA THR A 52 1.40 -6.55 19.73
C THR A 52 2.86 -6.49 19.29
N GLY A 53 3.72 -7.14 20.07
CA GLY A 53 5.16 -7.04 19.95
C GLY A 53 5.67 -7.34 18.54
N TRP A 54 6.82 -6.75 18.23
CA TRP A 54 7.65 -7.15 17.12
C TRP A 54 8.85 -7.90 17.70
N ASP A 55 8.97 -9.20 17.41
CA ASP A 55 10.02 -10.08 17.94
C ASP A 55 11.37 -9.95 17.19
N GLY A 56 11.50 -8.95 16.32
CA GLY A 56 12.75 -8.72 15.59
C GLY A 56 13.80 -8.01 16.45
N ASP A 57 15.07 -8.19 16.09
CA ASP A 57 16.16 -7.40 16.66
C ASP A 57 16.39 -6.13 15.82
N LEU A 58 16.16 -4.96 16.40
CA LEU A 58 16.43 -3.67 15.75
C LEU A 58 17.92 -3.47 15.42
N GLY A 59 18.80 -4.17 16.12
CA GLY A 59 20.24 -4.19 15.88
C GLY A 59 20.59 -4.82 14.54
N GLU A 60 20.00 -5.97 14.20
CA GLU A 60 20.28 -6.68 12.96
C GLU A 60 19.92 -5.86 11.71
N PHE A 61 18.81 -5.11 11.74
CA PHE A 61 18.40 -4.28 10.59
C PHE A 61 19.19 -2.98 10.43
N ARG A 62 19.81 -2.46 11.51
CA ARG A 62 20.55 -1.19 11.46
C ARG A 62 21.99 -1.36 10.94
N LEU A 63 22.50 -2.58 10.91
CA LEU A 63 23.84 -2.91 10.41
C LEU A 63 23.99 -2.71 8.90
N ASP A 64 22.89 -2.59 8.16
CA ASP A 64 22.87 -2.33 6.70
C ASP A 64 22.76 -0.83 6.35
N THR A 65 23.23 0.08 7.21
CA THR A 65 23.44 1.47 6.79
C THR A 65 24.80 1.56 6.10
N PRO A 66 24.90 1.67 4.75
CA PRO A 66 26.17 2.03 4.14
C PRO A 66 26.60 3.38 4.73
N SER A 67 27.78 3.41 5.33
CA SER A 67 28.39 4.65 5.77
C SER A 67 28.49 5.58 4.57
N ILE A 68 27.74 6.68 4.60
CA ILE A 68 27.90 7.74 3.61
C ILE A 68 29.26 8.37 3.93
N PRO A 69 30.28 8.26 3.06
CA PRO A 69 31.56 8.91 3.30
C PRO A 69 31.35 10.44 3.31
N GLN A 70 31.93 11.09 4.32
CA GLN A 70 31.93 12.55 4.48
C GLN A 70 32.74 13.26 3.40
#